data_AF-A0A336N7D1-F1
#
_entry.id   AF-A0A336N7D1-F1
#
_cell.length_a   1.000
_cell.length_b   1.000
_cell.length_c   1.000
_cell.angle_alpha   90.00
_cell.angle_beta   90.00
_cell.angle_gamma   90.00
#
_symmetry.space_group_name_H-M   'P 1'
#
loop_
_entity.id
_entity.type
_entity.pdbx_description
1 polymer ?
#
loop_
_entity_poly.entity_id
_entity_poly.type
_entity_poly.pdbx_seq_one_letter_code
_entity_poly.pdbx_strand_id
1 'polypeptide(L)' 'MNDEELFMKAKELVVVFEGMPSYGGMAGRDMEAMAIGLKEATQEEYIEHRVKQVRYLGEN' A
#
# COMPACT_ATOMS: atom_id res chain seq x y z
N MET A 1 4.95 -17.02 -5.58
CA MET A 1 6.14 -16.16 -5.51
C MET A 1 6.64 -16.19 -4.08
N ASN A 2 7.73 -16.93 -3.83
CA ASN A 2 8.48 -16.93 -2.57
C ASN A 2 9.95 -17.10 -2.98
N ASP A 3 10.50 -16.04 -3.58
CA ASP A 3 11.86 -16.04 -4.11
C ASP A 3 12.77 -15.33 -3.11
N GLU A 4 13.61 -16.12 -2.43
CA GLU A 4 14.53 -15.63 -1.41
C GLU A 4 15.68 -14.82 -2.03
N GLU A 5 16.15 -15.19 -3.22
CA GLU A 5 17.22 -14.46 -3.91
C GLU A 5 16.75 -13.06 -4.30
N LEU A 6 15.52 -12.96 -4.83
CA LEU A 6 14.90 -11.68 -5.14
C LEU A 6 14.71 -10.82 -3.89
N PHE A 7 14.25 -11.42 -2.79
CA PHE A 7 14.08 -10.70 -1.53
C PHE A 7 15.39 -10.13 -1.00
N MET A 8 16.49 -10.89 -1.08
CA MET A 8 17.80 -10.42 -0.64
C MET A 8 18.29 -9.25 -1.50
N LYS A 9 18.20 -9.35 -2.83
CA LYS A 9 18.55 -8.25 -3.75
C LYS A 9 17.72 -7.00 -3.52
N ALA A 10 16.42 -7.14 -3.25
CA ALA A 10 15.54 -6.02 -2.95
C ALA A 10 15.93 -5.32 -1.63
N LYS A 11 16.30 -6.08 -0.58
CA LYS A 11 16.79 -5.51 0.69
C LYS A 11 18.09 -4.73 0.53
N GLU A 12 19.00 -5.19 -0.32
CA GLU A 12 20.23 -4.46 -0.61
C GLU A 12 19.92 -3.13 -1.30
N LEU A 13 19.00 -3.12 -2.26
CA LEU A 13 18.65 -1.93 -3.02
C LEU A 13 17.86 -0.90 -2.19
N VAL A 14 16.89 -1.34 -1.39
CA VAL A 14 16.02 -0.44 -0.61
C VAL A 14 16.80 0.38 0.43
N VAL A 15 17.86 -0.19 1.00
CA VAL A 15 18.73 0.52 1.97
C VAL A 15 19.45 1.71 1.33
N VAL A 16 19.77 1.62 0.04
CA VAL A 16 20.51 2.67 -0.67
C VAL A 16 19.63 3.90 -0.93
N PHE A 17 18.33 3.70 -1.17
CA PHE A 17 17.45 4.76 -1.68
C PHE A 17 16.32 5.16 -0.73
N GLU A 18 15.76 4.22 0.02
CA GLU A 18 14.53 4.45 0.80
C GLU A 18 14.78 4.32 2.30
N GLY A 19 15.61 3.36 2.73
CA GLY A 19 15.96 3.13 4.13
C GLY A 19 15.97 1.64 4.50
N MET A 20 16.03 1.33 5.80
CA MET A 20 16.08 -0.08 6.23
C MET A 20 14.84 -0.85 5.75
N PRO A 21 14.97 -2.16 5.45
CA PRO A 21 13.84 -2.96 4.98
C PRO A 21 12.63 -2.99 5.94
N SER A 22 12.83 -2.65 7.21
CA SER A 22 11.77 -2.59 8.23
C SER A 22 10.95 -1.29 8.23
N TYR A 23 11.37 -0.26 7.49
CA TYR A 23 10.59 0.98 7.39
C TYR A 23 10.55 1.61 5.99
N GLY A 24 11.52 1.30 5.11
CA GLY A 24 11.49 1.67 3.69
C GLY A 24 11.21 3.15 3.42
N GLY A 25 11.77 4.05 4.22
CA GLY A 25 11.59 5.51 4.08
C GLY A 25 10.33 6.09 4.72
N MET A 26 9.45 5.26 5.28
CA MET A 26 8.23 5.70 5.93
C MET A 26 8.42 5.90 7.43
N ALA A 27 7.73 6.88 8.03
CA ALA A 27 7.61 6.91 9.47
C ALA A 27 6.74 5.74 9.94
N GLY A 28 6.99 5.21 11.15
CA GLY A 28 6.23 4.07 11.67
C GLY A 28 4.71 4.27 11.68
N ARG A 29 4.26 5.49 11.97
CA ARG A 29 2.83 5.86 11.92
C ARG A 29 2.23 5.82 10.50
N ASP A 30 3.04 6.08 9.48
CA ASP A 30 2.57 6.07 8.09
C ASP A 30 2.40 4.63 7.61
N MET A 31 3.30 3.72 8.03
CA MET A 31 3.15 2.28 7.80
C MET A 31 1.90 1.72 8.49
N GLU A 32 1.63 2.16 9.73
CA GLU A 32 0.42 1.76 10.45
C GLU A 32 -0.86 2.25 9.74
N ALA A 33 -0.88 3.53 9.34
CA ALA A 33 -2.00 4.10 8.59
C ALA A 33 -2.23 3.37 7.25
N MET A 34 -1.15 3.01 6.55
CA MET A 34 -1.23 2.23 5.31
C MET A 34 -1.80 0.82 5.54
N ALA A 35 -1.37 0.13 6.60
CA ALA A 35 -1.85 -1.20 6.93
C ALA A 35 -3.35 -1.20 7.29
N ILE A 36 -3.78 -0.22 8.11
CA ILE A 36 -5.19 -0.02 8.46
C ILE A 36 -5.99 0.33 7.22
N GLY A 37 -5.53 1.31 6.44
CA GLY A 37 -6.22 1.77 5.22
C GLY A 37 -6.37 0.67 4.16
N LEU A 38 -5.37 -0.21 4.01
CA LEU A 38 -5.48 -1.35 3.10
C LEU A 38 -6.58 -2.32 3.54
N LYS A 39 -6.71 -2.56 4.84
CA LYS A 39 -7.79 -3.39 5.39
C LYS A 39 -9.15 -2.74 5.16
N GLU A 40 -9.29 -1.46 5.47
CA GLU A 40 -10.52 -0.68 5.25
C GLU A 40 -10.92 -0.63 3.78
N ALA A 41 -9.95 -0.48 2.87
CA ALA A 41 -10.18 -0.43 1.43
C ALA A 41 -10.80 -1.72 0.86
N THR A 42 -10.64 -2.85 1.56
CA THR A 42 -11.27 -4.13 1.16
C THR A 42 -12.71 -4.29 1.65
N GLN A 43 -13.23 -3.33 2.43
CA GLN A 43 -14.63 -3.33 2.82
C GLN A 43 -15.52 -3.08 1.60
N GLU A 44 -16.49 -3.98 1.37
CA GLU A 44 -17.33 -3.96 0.17
C GLU A 44 -18.16 -2.68 0.06
N GLU A 45 -18.78 -2.23 1.15
CA GLU A 45 -19.59 -1.01 1.13
C GLU A 45 -18.75 0.24 0.85
N TYR A 46 -17.51 0.26 1.37
CA TYR A 46 -16.58 1.36 1.12
C TYR A 46 -16.20 1.44 -0.35
N ILE A 47 -15.74 0.33 -0.93
CA ILE A 47 -15.26 0.32 -2.31
C ILE A 47 -16.41 0.52 -3.31
N GLU A 48 -17.58 -0.06 -3.03
CA GLU A 48 -18.77 0.11 -3.85
C GLU A 48 -19.20 1.58 -3.89
N HIS A 49 -19.33 2.23 -2.72
CA HIS A 49 -19.66 3.64 -2.63
C HIS A 49 -18.63 4.51 -3.38
N ARG A 50 -17.33 4.24 -3.19
CA ARG A 50 -16.25 5.00 -3.85
C ARG A 50 -16.31 4.93 -5.37
N VAL A 51 -16.68 3.78 -5.94
CA VAL A 51 -16.82 3.60 -7.39
C VAL A 51 -18.11 4.26 -7.90
N LYS A 52 -19.23 4.05 -7.19
CA LYS A 52 -20.53 4.66 -7.55
C LYS A 52 -20.47 6.19 -7.55
N GLN A 53 -19.73 6.80 -6.61
CA GLN A 53 -19.53 8.24 -6.54
C GLN A 53 -18.94 8.81 -7.85
N VAL A 54 -17.92 8.16 -8.42
CA VAL A 54 -17.31 8.61 -9.70
C VAL A 54 -18.24 8.35 -10.87
N ARG A 55 -18.93 7.20 -10.89
CA ARG A 55 -19.94 6.91 -11.93
C ARG A 55 -21.02 7.99 -11.97
N TYR A 56 -21.56 8.36 -10.80
CA TYR A 56 -22.58 9.39 -10.68
C TYR A 56 -22.12 10.74 -11.28
N LEU A 57 -20.86 11.13 -11.06
CA LEU A 57 -20.31 12.34 -11.67
C LEU A 57 -20.25 12.24 -13.20
N GLY A 58 -19.93 11.07 -13.75
CA GLY A 58 -19.77 10.85 -15.19
C GLY A 58 -21.06 10.68 -15.98
N GLU A 59 -22.20 10.41 -15.33
CA GLU A 59 -23.52 10.23 -15.97
C GLU A 59 -24.30 11.55 -16.11
N ASN A 60 -23.63 12.72 -15.99
CA ASN A 60 -24.20 14.06 -16.22
C ASN A 60 -24.09 14.50 -17.69
#